data_AF-A0A357ZX33-F1
#
_entry.id   AF-A0A357ZX33-F1
#
_cell.length_a   1.000
_cell.length_b   1.000
_cell.length_c   1.000
_cell.angle_alpha   90.00
_cell.angle_beta   90.00
_cell.angle_gamma   90.00
#
_symmetry.space_group_name_H-M   'P 1'
#
loop_
_entity.id
_entity.type
_entity.pdbx_description
1 polymer ?
#
loop_
_entity_poly.entity_id
_entity_poly.type
_entity_poly.pdbx_seq_one_letter_code
_entity_poly.pdbx_strand_id
1 'polypeptide(L)'
;MFTTAFRFFAGLAIFSLIAAFAIGFTSESQSLMDRVLGPLSLGWKGGVGNHFAYTFFVGLFVAAASLAGLLIAFRDADPDAEAQIVHMESVPLTRAPVGVNYLPSLGALSFVLMLIGLATESTGLTYAAVAVMVVVAFTWTVRTWAERATGDDHTNAELYHRFIDPFRVPVLSIVIIAVVAIGISRVLLAVSKIGAVWVFGLASLLFFLVAVLLALKPSSARWVTTAVVVVGAIAIIAAGIAGAVVGERDIEHHGSETNSAEGAIGVAPGAPVVIQGGTPA
;
A
#
# COMPACT_ATOMS: atom_id res chain seq x y z
N MET A 1 8.91 -10.59 36.37
CA MET A 1 7.96 -11.64 36.80
C MET A 1 7.27 -12.25 35.57
N PHE A 2 6.67 -13.45 35.66
CA PHE A 2 5.90 -14.02 34.54
C PHE A 2 4.43 -13.58 34.61
N THR A 3 4.00 -12.82 33.61
CA THR A 3 2.64 -12.27 33.49
C THR A 3 1.61 -13.38 33.28
N THR A 4 0.33 -13.09 33.58
CA THR A 4 -0.78 -14.02 33.34
C THR A 4 -0.89 -14.39 31.86
N ALA A 5 -0.70 -13.41 30.96
CA ALA A 5 -0.68 -13.62 29.52
C ALA A 5 0.43 -14.59 29.09
N PHE A 6 1.64 -14.42 29.64
CA PHE A 6 2.74 -15.34 29.34
C PHE A 6 2.39 -16.79 29.73
N ARG A 7 1.85 -16.99 30.94
CA ARG A 7 1.48 -18.34 31.42
C ARG A 7 0.43 -18.98 30.53
N PHE A 8 -0.55 -18.20 30.07
CA PHE A 8 -1.57 -18.66 29.14
C PHE A 8 -0.97 -19.10 27.80
N PHE A 9 -0.17 -18.26 27.15
CA PHE A 9 0.41 -18.60 25.84
C PHE A 9 1.48 -19.68 25.91
N ALA A 10 2.29 -19.71 26.96
CA ALA A 10 3.23 -20.79 27.21
C ALA A 10 2.50 -22.13 27.44
N GLY A 11 1.42 -22.12 28.23
CA GLY A 11 0.56 -23.28 28.43
C GLY A 11 -0.10 -23.76 27.13
N LEU A 12 -0.63 -22.83 26.33
CA LEU A 12 -1.21 -23.12 25.03
C LEU A 12 -0.19 -23.69 24.04
N ALA A 13 1.04 -23.17 24.05
CA ALA A 13 2.13 -23.70 23.23
C ALA A 13 2.47 -25.14 23.62
N ILE A 14 2.68 -25.41 24.92
CA ILE A 14 2.98 -26.76 25.41
C ILE A 14 1.84 -27.73 25.06
N PHE A 15 0.59 -27.34 25.30
CA PHE A 15 -0.58 -28.13 24.94
C PHE A 15 -0.62 -28.43 23.44
N SER A 16 -0.42 -27.41 22.60
CA SER A 16 -0.48 -27.54 21.14
C SER A 16 0.65 -28.43 20.60
N LEU A 17 1.84 -28.36 21.20
CA LEU A 17 2.96 -29.23 20.85
C LEU A 17 2.65 -30.70 21.19
N ILE A 18 2.09 -30.95 22.37
CA ILE A 18 1.68 -32.30 22.80
C ILE A 18 0.56 -32.82 21.88
N ALA A 19 -0.44 -31.99 21.57
CA ALA A 19 -1.54 -32.34 20.68
C ALA A 19 -1.04 -32.65 19.26
N ALA A 20 -0.14 -31.84 18.72
CA ALA A 20 0.50 -32.08 17.42
C ALA A 20 1.25 -33.42 17.41
N PHE A 21 2.02 -33.71 18.47
CA PHE A 21 2.75 -34.98 18.57
C PHE A 21 1.80 -36.18 18.68
N ALA A 22 0.75 -36.07 19.49
CA ALA A 22 -0.25 -37.12 19.64
C ALA A 22 -0.97 -37.43 18.32
N ILE A 23 -1.38 -36.40 17.57
CA ILE A 23 -2.02 -36.55 16.25
C ILE A 23 -1.04 -37.10 15.22
N GLY A 24 0.20 -36.66 15.27
CA GLY A 24 1.21 -37.15 14.36
C GLY A 24 1.55 -38.63 14.59
N PHE A 25 1.47 -39.09 15.84
CA PHE A 25 1.70 -40.48 16.24
C PHE A 25 0.58 -41.44 15.84
N THR A 26 -0.59 -40.95 15.42
CA THR A 26 -1.73 -41.81 15.00
C THR A 26 -1.55 -42.42 13.60
N SER A 27 -0.35 -42.35 12.99
CA SER A 27 -0.07 -42.97 11.70
C SER A 27 0.08 -44.50 11.86
N GLU A 28 -1.02 -45.24 11.65
CA GLU A 28 -1.11 -46.68 11.92
C GLU A 28 -0.25 -47.55 10.99
N SER A 29 0.15 -47.08 9.81
CA SER A 29 0.84 -47.89 8.80
C SER A 29 2.37 -47.89 8.90
N GLN A 30 2.96 -47.30 9.94
CA GLN A 30 4.40 -47.02 10.01
C GLN A 30 5.12 -47.72 11.15
N SER A 31 6.45 -47.92 10.98
CA SER A 31 7.32 -48.43 12.03
C SER A 31 7.34 -47.47 13.24
N LEU A 32 7.61 -47.97 14.44
CA LEU A 32 7.64 -47.12 15.65
C LEU A 32 8.62 -45.95 15.53
N MET A 33 9.76 -46.16 14.85
CA MET A 33 10.73 -45.09 14.60
C MET A 33 10.16 -44.02 13.66
N ASP A 34 9.49 -44.42 12.58
CA ASP A 34 8.90 -43.47 11.62
C ASP A 34 7.71 -42.71 12.20
N ARG A 35 6.95 -43.30 13.14
CA ARG A 35 5.88 -42.62 13.89
C ARG A 35 6.38 -41.53 14.82
N VAL A 36 7.60 -41.66 15.34
CA VAL A 36 8.24 -40.63 16.18
C VAL A 36 8.97 -39.59 15.32
N LEU A 37 9.64 -40.04 14.26
CA LEU A 37 10.37 -39.16 13.35
C LEU A 37 9.43 -38.31 12.49
N GLY A 38 8.24 -38.80 12.13
CA GLY A 38 7.27 -38.06 11.33
C GLY A 38 6.92 -36.70 11.96
N PRO A 39 6.38 -36.66 13.19
CA PRO A 39 6.08 -35.40 13.88
C PRO A 39 7.34 -34.56 14.13
N LEU A 40 8.45 -35.17 14.52
CA LEU A 40 9.68 -34.43 14.85
C LEU A 40 10.32 -33.76 13.61
N SER A 41 10.18 -34.39 12.45
CA SER A 41 10.68 -33.89 11.16
C SER A 41 9.64 -33.11 10.36
N LEU A 42 8.50 -32.77 10.96
CA LEU A 42 7.37 -32.10 10.30
C LEU A 42 6.86 -32.85 9.05
N GLY A 43 6.99 -34.18 9.02
CA GLY A 43 6.57 -35.04 7.92
C GLY A 43 7.63 -35.25 6.84
N TRP A 44 8.87 -34.78 7.03
CA TRP A 44 9.97 -35.00 6.10
C TRP A 44 10.46 -36.46 6.10
N LYS A 45 10.55 -37.08 7.28
CA LYS A 45 10.98 -38.47 7.47
C LYS A 45 9.97 -39.20 8.36
N GLY A 46 9.10 -40.00 7.74
CA GLY A 46 7.92 -40.56 8.39
C GLY A 46 6.68 -39.72 8.08
N GLY A 47 5.51 -40.34 8.09
CA GLY A 47 4.24 -39.68 7.81
C GLY A 47 3.53 -39.25 9.07
N VAL A 48 2.77 -38.18 8.94
CA VAL A 48 2.08 -37.53 10.04
C VAL A 48 0.60 -37.77 9.83
N GLY A 49 -0.08 -38.42 10.79
CA GLY A 49 -1.45 -38.96 10.67
C GLY A 49 -2.42 -38.09 9.86
N ASN A 50 -3.22 -37.26 10.53
CA ASN A 50 -4.07 -36.28 9.84
C ASN A 50 -3.29 -34.98 9.62
N HIS A 51 -2.86 -34.73 8.37
CA HIS A 51 -2.11 -33.52 8.01
C HIS A 51 -2.82 -32.22 8.38
N PHE A 52 -4.15 -32.12 8.20
CA PHE A 52 -4.88 -30.89 8.52
C PHE A 52 -4.80 -30.57 10.02
N ALA A 53 -5.15 -31.55 10.86
CA ALA A 53 -5.13 -31.37 12.31
C ALA A 53 -3.70 -31.16 12.81
N TYR A 54 -2.73 -31.90 12.26
CA TYR A 54 -1.32 -31.73 12.59
C TYR A 54 -0.82 -30.31 12.27
N THR A 55 -1.03 -29.83 11.04
CA THR A 55 -0.61 -28.49 10.62
C THR A 55 -1.29 -27.41 11.44
N PHE A 56 -2.56 -27.58 11.81
CA PHE A 56 -3.26 -26.65 12.70
C PHE A 56 -2.58 -26.54 14.07
N PHE A 57 -2.30 -27.67 14.74
CA PHE A 57 -1.67 -27.64 16.07
C PHE A 57 -0.21 -27.19 16.03
N VAL A 58 0.55 -27.52 14.97
CA VAL A 58 1.89 -26.98 14.76
C VAL A 58 1.83 -25.46 14.56
N GLY A 59 0.91 -24.97 13.74
CA GLY A 59 0.71 -23.53 13.54
C GLY A 59 0.32 -22.81 14.83
N LEU A 60 -0.59 -23.40 15.62
CA LEU A 60 -0.99 -22.89 16.92
C LEU A 60 0.17 -22.87 17.92
N PHE A 61 0.99 -23.93 17.94
CA PHE A 61 2.22 -23.97 18.74
C PHE A 61 3.16 -22.84 18.36
N VAL A 62 3.47 -22.66 17.08
CA VAL A 62 4.37 -21.60 16.60
C VAL A 62 3.83 -20.23 16.99
N ALA A 63 2.55 -19.95 16.73
CA ALA A 63 1.93 -18.68 17.08
C ALA A 63 1.96 -18.41 18.60
N ALA A 64 1.56 -19.38 19.41
CA ALA A 64 1.55 -19.26 20.86
C ALA A 64 2.95 -19.14 21.46
N ALA A 65 3.93 -19.92 20.96
CA ALA A 65 5.31 -19.86 21.38
C ALA A 65 5.98 -18.53 21.00
N SER A 66 5.72 -18.02 19.79
CA SER A 66 6.17 -16.69 19.37
C SER A 66 5.62 -15.60 20.28
N LEU A 67 4.32 -15.65 20.60
CA LEU A 67 3.70 -14.66 21.48
C LEU A 67 4.22 -14.75 22.93
N ALA A 68 4.39 -15.97 23.45
CA ALA A 68 5.04 -16.19 24.75
C ALA A 68 6.50 -15.68 24.77
N GLY A 69 7.24 -15.90 23.68
CA GLY A 69 8.60 -15.39 23.50
C GLY A 69 8.65 -13.86 23.48
N LEU A 70 7.74 -13.21 22.75
CA LEU A 70 7.62 -11.75 22.72
C LEU A 70 7.30 -11.19 24.12
N LEU A 71 6.39 -11.83 24.87
CA LEU A 71 6.04 -11.41 26.23
C LEU A 71 7.21 -11.54 27.20
N ILE A 72 8.11 -12.52 27.02
CA ILE A 72 9.36 -12.59 27.78
C ILE A 72 10.34 -11.50 27.32
N ALA A 73 10.52 -11.35 26.00
CA ALA A 73 11.50 -10.42 25.43
C ALA A 73 11.21 -8.96 25.79
N PHE A 74 9.92 -8.59 25.85
CA PHE A 74 9.46 -7.25 26.20
C PHE A 74 8.86 -7.18 27.62
N ARG A 75 9.20 -8.12 28.51
CA ARG A 75 8.66 -8.15 29.89
C ARG A 75 8.97 -6.88 30.68
N ASP A 76 10.07 -6.21 30.34
CA ASP A 76 10.54 -5.03 31.08
C ASP A 76 9.73 -3.78 30.70
N ALA A 77 8.92 -3.83 29.62
CA ALA A 77 7.98 -2.80 29.22
C ALA A 77 6.56 -3.02 29.78
N ASP A 78 6.41 -3.97 30.72
CA ASP A 78 5.14 -4.22 31.40
C ASP A 78 4.91 -3.12 32.47
N PRO A 79 3.84 -2.32 32.38
CA PRO A 79 3.59 -1.24 33.34
C PRO A 79 3.45 -1.74 34.78
N ASP A 80 2.94 -2.96 34.99
CA ASP A 80 2.87 -3.57 36.32
C ASP A 80 4.27 -3.88 36.87
N ALA A 81 5.20 -4.29 36.00
CA ALA A 81 6.58 -4.56 36.37
C ALA A 81 7.34 -3.26 36.67
N GLU A 82 7.12 -2.20 35.89
CA GLU A 82 7.71 -0.88 36.14
C GLU A 82 7.20 -0.26 37.45
N ALA A 83 5.89 -0.34 37.72
CA ALA A 83 5.29 0.17 38.95
C ALA A 83 5.88 -0.51 40.20
N GLN A 84 6.16 -1.82 40.15
CA GLN A 84 6.78 -2.55 41.25
C GLN A 84 8.22 -2.09 41.55
N ILE A 85 9.01 -1.77 40.51
CA ILE A 85 10.39 -1.29 40.66
C ILE A 85 10.42 0.08 41.33
N VAL A 86 9.47 0.95 40.99
CA VAL A 86 9.37 2.31 41.54
C VAL A 86 8.57 2.33 42.87
N HIS A 87 8.21 1.16 43.40
CA HIS A 87 7.43 1.01 44.63
C HIS A 87 6.09 1.76 44.62
N MET A 88 5.44 1.84 43.45
CA MET A 88 4.08 2.35 43.34
C MET A 88 3.06 1.26 43.66
N GLU A 89 2.03 1.60 44.44
CA GLU A 89 0.96 0.66 44.82
C GLU A 89 0.06 0.25 43.64
N SER A 90 0.04 1.05 42.56
CA SER A 90 -0.76 0.79 41.37
C SER A 90 -0.13 1.41 40.12
N VAL A 91 -0.40 0.83 38.96
CA VAL A 91 -0.06 1.42 37.66
C VAL A 91 -0.78 2.75 37.49
N PRO A 92 -0.07 3.84 37.13
CA PRO A 92 -0.72 5.10 36.78
C PRO A 92 -1.71 4.87 35.64
N LEU A 93 -2.97 5.26 35.83
CA LEU A 93 -3.97 5.15 34.77
C LEU A 93 -3.49 5.94 33.56
N THR A 94 -3.22 5.24 32.46
CA THR A 94 -2.96 5.89 31.18
C THR A 94 -4.21 6.67 30.81
N ARG A 95 -4.06 7.98 30.60
CA ARG A 95 -5.17 8.83 30.20
C ARG A 95 -5.73 8.29 28.89
N ALA A 96 -7.05 8.14 28.80
CA ALA A 96 -7.70 7.68 27.57
C ALA A 96 -7.28 8.57 26.40
N PRO A 97 -7.01 8.00 25.20
CA PRO A 97 -6.59 8.78 24.04
C PRO A 97 -7.53 9.97 23.81
N VAL A 98 -6.96 11.16 23.74
CA VAL A 98 -7.71 12.40 23.55
C VAL A 98 -7.89 12.66 22.04
N GLY A 99 -9.13 12.79 21.58
CA GLY A 99 -9.47 13.25 20.22
C GLY A 99 -10.12 12.21 19.31
N VAL A 100 -10.59 12.69 18.16
CA VAL A 100 -11.26 11.88 17.13
C VAL A 100 -10.20 11.23 16.23
N ASN A 101 -10.17 9.90 16.19
CA ASN A 101 -9.27 9.14 15.31
C ASN A 101 -10.04 8.52 14.14
N TYR A 102 -9.81 9.04 12.93
CA TYR A 102 -10.45 8.58 11.69
C TYR A 102 -9.70 7.42 11.00
N LEU A 103 -8.49 7.07 11.46
CA LEU A 103 -7.67 6.03 10.82
C LEU A 103 -8.34 4.64 10.84
N PRO A 104 -8.99 4.19 11.93
CA PRO A 104 -9.69 2.90 11.93
C PRO A 104 -10.83 2.85 10.90
N SER A 105 -11.62 3.92 10.80
CA SER A 105 -12.69 4.01 9.80
C SER A 105 -12.14 4.04 8.37
N LEU A 106 -11.01 4.73 8.14
CA LEU A 106 -10.36 4.75 6.84
C LEU A 106 -9.79 3.37 6.47
N GLY A 107 -9.21 2.66 7.45
CA GLY A 107 -8.75 1.27 7.29
C GLY A 107 -9.89 0.32 6.94
N ALA A 108 -11.03 0.43 7.63
CA ALA A 108 -12.22 -0.34 7.34
C ALA A 108 -12.76 -0.06 5.92
N LEU A 109 -12.83 1.21 5.52
CA LEU A 109 -13.21 1.61 4.16
C LEU A 109 -12.26 1.01 3.12
N SER A 110 -10.95 1.10 3.38
CA SER A 110 -9.92 0.54 2.50
C SER A 110 -10.05 -0.98 2.34
N PHE A 111 -10.35 -1.68 3.43
CA PHE A 111 -10.59 -3.11 3.41
C PHE A 111 -11.84 -3.47 2.58
N VAL A 112 -12.94 -2.73 2.74
CA VAL A 112 -14.14 -2.91 1.91
C VAL A 112 -13.83 -2.67 0.43
N LEU A 113 -13.08 -1.62 0.09
CA LEU A 113 -12.66 -1.34 -1.28
C LEU A 113 -11.75 -2.44 -1.85
N MET A 114 -10.88 -3.03 -1.03
CA MET A 114 -10.06 -4.18 -1.42
C MET A 114 -10.93 -5.39 -1.75
N LEU A 115 -11.94 -5.70 -0.93
CA LEU A 115 -12.89 -6.78 -1.20
C LEU A 115 -13.67 -6.54 -2.49
N ILE A 116 -14.10 -5.30 -2.75
CA ILE A 116 -14.76 -4.94 -4.02
C ILE A 116 -13.80 -5.11 -5.19
N GLY A 117 -12.54 -4.69 -5.04
CA GLY A 117 -11.50 -4.87 -6.07
C GLY A 117 -11.27 -6.35 -6.40
N LEU A 118 -11.18 -7.20 -5.38
CA LEU A 118 -11.05 -8.65 -5.56
C LEU A 118 -12.29 -9.27 -6.20
N ALA A 119 -13.50 -8.87 -5.76
CA ALA A 119 -14.75 -9.40 -6.29
C ALA A 119 -15.03 -8.97 -7.75
N THR A 120 -14.49 -7.83 -8.18
CA THR A 120 -14.65 -7.31 -9.55
C THR A 120 -13.45 -7.62 -10.45
N GLU A 121 -12.47 -8.39 -9.96
CA GLU A 121 -11.19 -8.66 -10.64
C GLU A 121 -10.46 -7.38 -11.09
N SER A 122 -10.74 -6.26 -10.42
CA SER A 122 -10.13 -4.97 -10.70
C SER A 122 -8.78 -4.87 -10.01
N THR A 123 -7.73 -5.22 -10.75
CA THR A 123 -6.33 -5.14 -10.30
C THR A 123 -5.97 -3.75 -9.79
N GLY A 124 -6.41 -2.69 -10.48
CA GLY A 124 -6.12 -1.30 -10.10
C GLY A 124 -6.77 -0.89 -8.78
N LEU A 125 -8.05 -1.22 -8.58
CA LEU A 125 -8.75 -0.92 -7.33
C LEU A 125 -8.15 -1.70 -6.16
N THR A 126 -7.81 -2.97 -6.37
CA THR A 126 -7.20 -3.84 -5.36
C THR A 126 -5.86 -3.27 -4.88
N TYR A 127 -4.94 -2.93 -5.80
CA TYR A 127 -3.65 -2.37 -5.41
C TYR A 127 -3.75 -1.00 -4.74
N ALA A 128 -4.66 -0.14 -5.21
CA ALA A 128 -4.91 1.15 -4.57
C ALA A 128 -5.43 0.97 -3.13
N ALA A 129 -6.38 0.05 -2.92
CA ALA A 129 -6.93 -0.24 -1.60
C ALA A 129 -5.90 -0.88 -0.66
N VAL A 130 -5.04 -1.78 -1.16
CA VAL A 130 -3.93 -2.34 -0.37
C VAL A 130 -2.92 -1.24 0.01
N ALA A 131 -2.56 -0.35 -0.93
CA ALA A 131 -1.65 0.74 -0.65
C ALA A 131 -2.19 1.69 0.44
N VAL A 132 -3.47 2.06 0.37
CA VAL A 132 -4.13 2.87 1.41
C VAL A 132 -4.14 2.12 2.74
N MET A 133 -4.44 0.82 2.75
CA MET A 133 -4.44 0.01 3.96
C MET A 133 -3.06 -0.06 4.63
N VAL A 134 -1.99 -0.18 3.84
CA VAL A 134 -0.59 -0.14 4.35
C VAL A 134 -0.28 1.22 4.97
N VAL A 135 -0.64 2.32 4.31
CA VAL A 135 -0.43 3.67 4.83
C VAL A 135 -1.22 3.89 6.13
N VAL A 136 -2.47 3.44 6.18
CA VAL A 136 -3.30 3.50 7.40
C VAL A 136 -2.69 2.67 8.51
N ALA A 137 -2.29 1.42 8.26
CA ALA A 137 -1.69 0.56 9.27
C ALA A 137 -0.40 1.18 9.85
N PHE A 138 0.47 1.71 8.99
CA PHE A 138 1.69 2.40 9.41
C PHE A 138 1.38 3.66 10.24
N THR A 139 0.54 4.56 9.71
CA THR A 139 0.20 5.83 10.36
C THR A 139 -0.52 5.60 11.69
N TRP A 140 -1.40 4.60 11.74
CA TRP A 140 -2.13 4.23 12.94
C TRP A 140 -1.20 3.63 13.99
N THR A 141 -0.26 2.77 13.59
CA THR A 141 0.78 2.23 14.48
C THR A 141 1.60 3.36 15.10
N VAL A 142 2.16 4.26 14.28
CA VAL A 142 2.96 5.40 14.76
C VAL A 142 2.14 6.30 15.68
N ARG A 143 0.88 6.58 15.33
CA ARG A 143 -0.02 7.37 16.17
C ARG A 143 -0.27 6.73 17.52
N THR A 144 -0.65 5.45 17.55
CA THR A 144 -0.95 4.73 18.81
C THR A 144 0.27 4.59 19.70
N TRP A 145 1.46 4.46 19.10
CA TRP A 145 2.72 4.52 19.83
C TRP A 145 2.96 5.91 20.41
N ALA A 146 2.86 6.97 19.59
CA ALA A 146 3.12 8.34 20.02
C ALA A 146 2.14 8.79 21.13
N GLU A 147 0.86 8.43 21.05
CA GLU A 147 -0.16 8.71 22.06
C GLU A 147 0.15 8.10 23.45
N ARG A 148 1.05 7.11 23.50
CA ARG A 148 1.43 6.39 24.72
C ARG A 148 2.90 6.57 25.09
N ALA A 149 3.64 7.39 24.35
CA ALA A 149 5.08 7.54 24.54
C ALA A 149 5.42 8.27 25.85
N THR A 150 4.62 9.28 26.22
CA THR A 150 4.77 10.03 27.46
C THR A 150 3.41 10.29 28.12
N GLY A 151 3.41 10.80 29.36
CA GLY A 151 2.19 11.19 30.07
C GLY A 151 1.61 12.56 29.67
N ASP A 152 2.24 13.29 28.74
CA ASP A 152 1.80 14.61 28.27
C ASP A 152 1.31 14.59 26.82
N ASP A 153 0.06 15.01 26.61
CA ASP A 153 -0.63 14.99 25.31
C ASP A 153 0.05 15.92 24.29
N HIS A 154 0.59 17.06 24.74
CA HIS A 154 1.26 18.02 23.87
C HIS A 154 2.57 17.45 23.32
N THR A 155 3.41 16.91 24.21
CA THR A 155 4.66 16.24 23.84
C THR A 155 4.42 15.04 22.91
N ASN A 156 3.37 14.24 23.17
CA ASN A 156 3.00 13.11 22.33
C ASN A 156 2.58 13.54 20.91
N ALA A 157 1.81 14.64 20.79
CA ALA A 157 1.42 15.19 19.49
C ALA A 157 2.64 15.73 18.72
N GLU A 158 3.57 16.41 19.38
CA GLU A 158 4.81 16.88 18.77
C GLU A 158 5.68 15.70 18.29
N LEU A 159 5.77 14.63 19.07
CA LEU A 159 6.52 13.43 18.70
C LEU A 159 5.94 12.76 17.45
N TYR A 160 4.61 12.64 17.39
CA TYR A 160 3.92 12.16 16.20
C TYR A 160 4.24 13.03 14.97
N HIS A 161 4.10 14.35 15.09
CA HIS A 161 4.37 15.28 13.99
C HIS A 161 5.81 15.23 13.52
N ARG A 162 6.77 15.20 14.44
CA ARG A 162 8.20 15.09 14.13
C ARG A 162 8.53 13.83 13.34
N PHE A 163 7.87 12.72 13.64
CA PHE A 163 8.10 11.46 12.94
C PHE A 163 7.34 11.39 11.60
N ILE A 164 6.08 11.81 11.57
CA ILE A 164 5.21 11.61 10.40
C ILE A 164 5.39 12.69 9.34
N ASP A 165 5.65 13.95 9.72
CA ASP A 165 5.64 15.09 8.79
C ASP A 165 6.66 14.97 7.65
N PRO A 166 7.89 14.47 7.88
CA PRO A 166 8.87 14.24 6.81
C PRO A 166 8.39 13.28 5.72
N PHE A 167 7.53 12.32 6.07
CA PHE A 167 6.97 11.35 5.12
C PHE A 167 5.62 11.81 4.57
N ARG A 168 4.80 12.43 5.42
CA ARG A 168 3.44 12.89 5.08
C ARG A 168 3.47 13.87 3.93
N VAL A 169 4.40 14.83 3.95
CA VAL A 169 4.46 15.87 2.91
C VAL A 169 4.83 15.29 1.54
N PRO A 170 5.92 14.49 1.38
CA PRO A 170 6.24 13.86 0.10
C PRO A 170 5.16 12.87 -0.37
N VAL A 171 4.66 12.00 0.51
CA VAL A 171 3.67 10.98 0.14
C VAL A 171 2.38 11.65 -0.34
N LEU A 172 1.88 12.64 0.42
CA LEU A 172 0.68 13.37 0.01
C LEU A 172 0.89 14.12 -1.31
N SER A 173 2.09 14.68 -1.52
CA SER A 173 2.43 15.33 -2.78
C SER A 173 2.39 14.37 -3.96
N ILE A 174 2.98 13.18 -3.83
CA ILE A 174 2.96 12.14 -4.87
C ILE A 174 1.53 11.70 -5.16
N VAL A 175 0.73 11.46 -4.12
CA VAL A 175 -0.69 11.06 -4.28
C VAL A 175 -1.48 12.14 -5.01
N ILE A 176 -1.35 13.41 -4.62
CA ILE A 176 -2.02 14.52 -5.29
C ILE A 176 -1.60 14.60 -6.76
N ILE A 177 -0.31 14.51 -7.04
CA ILE A 177 0.22 14.54 -8.41
C ILE A 177 -0.33 13.36 -9.23
N ALA A 178 -0.33 12.15 -8.66
CA ALA A 178 -0.84 10.96 -9.33
C ALA A 178 -2.33 11.08 -9.66
N VAL A 179 -3.16 11.52 -8.70
CA VAL A 179 -4.60 11.73 -8.90
C VAL A 179 -4.85 12.76 -10.00
N VAL A 180 -4.14 13.89 -9.98
CA VAL A 180 -4.26 14.93 -11.01
C VAL A 180 -3.81 14.41 -12.38
N ALA A 181 -2.67 13.72 -12.45
CA ALA A 181 -2.14 13.20 -13.70
C ALA A 181 -3.06 12.14 -14.34
N ILE A 182 -3.58 11.20 -13.54
CA ILE A 182 -4.56 10.20 -13.98
C ILE A 182 -5.86 10.87 -14.42
N GLY A 183 -6.35 11.86 -13.66
CA GLY A 183 -7.54 12.63 -14.00
C GLY A 183 -7.41 13.33 -15.35
N ILE A 184 -6.30 14.07 -15.56
CA ILE A 184 -6.01 14.72 -16.84
C ILE A 184 -5.87 13.67 -17.96
N SER A 185 -5.14 12.57 -17.72
CA SER A 185 -5.00 11.48 -18.71
C SER A 185 -6.35 10.97 -19.19
N ARG A 186 -7.30 10.74 -18.25
CA ARG A 186 -8.66 10.28 -18.58
C ARG A 186 -9.47 11.33 -19.35
N VAL A 187 -9.36 12.61 -18.99
CA VAL A 187 -10.02 13.69 -19.73
C VAL A 187 -9.50 13.77 -21.17
N LEU A 188 -8.19 13.69 -21.36
CA LEU A 188 -7.58 13.79 -22.70
C LEU A 188 -7.87 12.59 -23.61
N LEU A 189 -8.05 11.41 -23.02
CA LEU A 189 -8.47 10.22 -23.76
C LEU A 189 -9.94 10.30 -24.20
N ALA A 190 -10.81 10.96 -23.43
CA ALA A 190 -12.23 11.08 -23.73
C ALA A 190 -12.55 12.25 -24.69
N VAL A 191 -11.76 13.32 -24.68
CA VAL A 191 -12.05 14.56 -25.44
C VAL A 191 -11.53 14.50 -26.88
N SER A 192 -12.34 14.97 -27.83
CA SER A 192 -11.98 15.06 -29.26
C SER A 192 -10.85 16.06 -29.54
N LYS A 193 -10.16 15.94 -30.71
CA LYS A 193 -9.04 16.85 -31.09
C LYS A 193 -9.43 18.34 -30.95
N ILE A 194 -10.62 18.72 -31.42
CA ILE A 194 -11.10 20.11 -31.32
C ILE A 194 -11.53 20.46 -29.89
N GLY A 195 -12.11 19.52 -29.16
CA GLY A 195 -12.49 19.71 -27.76
C GLY A 195 -11.28 19.97 -26.86
N ALA A 196 -10.14 19.31 -27.14
CA ALA A 196 -8.92 19.49 -26.36
C ALA A 196 -8.41 20.92 -26.45
N VAL A 197 -8.44 21.53 -27.64
CA VAL A 197 -8.05 22.92 -27.86
C VAL A 197 -8.90 23.87 -27.01
N TRP A 198 -10.21 23.65 -26.95
CA TRP A 198 -11.11 24.47 -26.13
C TRP A 198 -10.87 24.29 -24.63
N VAL A 199 -10.69 23.05 -24.18
CA VAL A 199 -10.43 22.75 -22.76
C VAL A 199 -9.13 23.40 -22.29
N PHE A 200 -8.04 23.25 -23.04
CA PHE A 200 -6.76 23.87 -22.70
C PHE A 200 -6.77 25.38 -22.87
N GLY A 201 -7.46 25.90 -23.89
CA GLY A 201 -7.62 27.34 -24.10
C GLY A 201 -8.35 28.00 -22.93
N LEU A 202 -9.48 27.41 -22.50
CA LEU A 202 -10.25 27.94 -21.39
C LEU A 202 -9.50 27.80 -20.05
N ALA A 203 -8.83 26.67 -19.83
CA ALA A 203 -8.00 26.48 -18.65
C ALA A 203 -6.86 27.52 -18.59
N SER A 204 -6.16 27.74 -19.71
CA SER A 204 -5.07 28.72 -19.80
C SER A 204 -5.57 30.14 -19.55
N LEU A 205 -6.73 30.50 -20.11
CA LEU A 205 -7.36 31.79 -19.85
C LEU A 205 -7.72 31.95 -18.36
N LEU A 206 -8.24 30.91 -17.74
CA LEU A 206 -8.57 30.91 -16.31
C LEU A 206 -7.32 31.09 -15.44
N PHE A 207 -6.25 30.34 -15.73
CA PHE A 207 -4.96 30.51 -15.03
C PHE A 207 -4.39 31.92 -15.22
N PHE A 208 -4.50 32.49 -16.42
CA PHE A 208 -4.07 33.86 -16.70
C PHE A 208 -4.87 34.89 -15.88
N LEU A 209 -6.20 34.77 -15.83
CA LEU A 209 -7.05 35.66 -15.03
C LEU A 209 -6.73 35.57 -13.53
N VAL A 210 -6.49 34.36 -13.02
CA VAL A 210 -6.05 34.15 -11.64
C VAL A 210 -4.70 34.81 -11.40
N ALA A 211 -3.73 34.65 -12.31
CA ALA A 211 -2.42 35.28 -12.19
C ALA A 211 -2.52 36.81 -12.17
N VAL A 212 -3.36 37.40 -13.04
CA VAL A 212 -3.63 38.84 -13.05
C VAL A 212 -4.28 39.30 -11.74
N LEU A 213 -5.27 38.57 -11.22
CA LEU A 213 -5.89 38.86 -9.93
C LEU A 213 -4.89 38.82 -8.77
N LEU A 214 -3.99 37.83 -8.76
CA LEU A 214 -2.93 37.71 -7.76
C LEU A 214 -1.91 38.86 -7.85
N ALA A 215 -1.57 39.28 -9.07
CA ALA A 215 -0.68 40.40 -9.31
C ALA A 215 -1.29 41.74 -8.87
N LEU A 216 -2.60 41.93 -9.10
CA LEU A 216 -3.30 43.18 -8.75
C LEU A 216 -3.66 43.27 -7.25
N LYS A 217 -3.91 42.13 -6.59
CA LYS A 217 -4.32 42.09 -5.18
C LYS A 217 -3.56 41.03 -4.38
N PRO A 218 -2.28 41.28 -4.05
CA PRO A 218 -1.43 40.32 -3.35
C PRO A 218 -1.93 39.99 -1.93
N SER A 219 -2.71 40.87 -1.28
CA SER A 219 -3.26 40.61 0.05
C SER A 219 -4.28 39.47 0.10
N SER A 220 -4.94 39.15 -1.02
CA SER A 220 -5.87 38.01 -1.14
C SER A 220 -5.21 36.74 -1.67
N ALA A 221 -3.88 36.75 -1.91
CA ALA A 221 -3.22 35.69 -2.66
C ALA A 221 -3.42 34.29 -2.04
N ARG A 222 -3.30 34.15 -0.71
CA ARG A 222 -3.48 32.86 -0.03
C ARG A 222 -4.87 32.27 -0.23
N TRP A 223 -5.91 33.08 -0.09
CA TRP A 223 -7.29 32.61 -0.24
C TRP A 223 -7.62 32.27 -1.69
N VAL A 224 -7.17 33.09 -2.63
CA VAL A 224 -7.38 32.88 -4.06
C VAL A 224 -6.63 31.63 -4.54
N THR A 225 -5.37 31.44 -4.15
CA THR A 225 -4.62 30.23 -4.53
C THR A 225 -5.24 28.97 -3.95
N THR A 226 -5.64 28.97 -2.67
CA THR A 226 -6.34 27.82 -2.08
C THR A 226 -7.65 27.53 -2.81
N ALA A 227 -8.46 28.55 -3.10
CA ALA A 227 -9.72 28.36 -3.82
C ALA A 227 -9.50 27.77 -5.23
N VAL A 228 -8.53 28.32 -5.98
CA VAL A 228 -8.22 27.85 -7.34
C VAL A 228 -7.69 26.41 -7.33
N VAL A 229 -6.81 26.06 -6.40
CA VAL A 229 -6.27 24.71 -6.27
C VAL A 229 -7.37 23.71 -5.91
N VAL A 230 -8.22 24.05 -4.92
CA VAL A 230 -9.30 23.15 -4.47
C VAL A 230 -10.35 22.97 -5.57
N VAL A 231 -10.84 24.06 -6.17
CA VAL A 231 -11.85 24.00 -7.24
C VAL A 231 -11.27 23.31 -8.47
N GLY A 232 -10.02 23.60 -8.83
CA GLY A 232 -9.32 22.95 -9.94
C GLY A 232 -9.16 21.44 -9.72
N ALA A 233 -8.76 21.01 -8.52
CA ALA A 233 -8.66 19.60 -8.18
C ALA A 233 -10.01 18.88 -8.29
N ILE A 234 -11.08 19.49 -7.76
CA ILE A 234 -12.45 18.94 -7.88
C ILE A 234 -12.87 18.83 -9.35
N ALA A 235 -12.62 19.87 -10.15
CA ALA A 235 -12.95 19.87 -11.57
C ALA A 235 -12.22 18.77 -12.35
N ILE A 236 -10.92 18.58 -12.09
CA ILE A 236 -10.10 17.52 -12.73
C ILE A 236 -10.61 16.14 -12.32
N ILE A 237 -10.92 15.92 -11.05
CA ILE A 237 -11.45 14.63 -10.57
C ILE A 237 -12.80 14.34 -11.21
N ALA A 238 -13.74 15.30 -11.20
CA ALA A 238 -15.06 15.14 -11.79
C ALA A 238 -14.98 14.89 -13.30
N ALA A 239 -14.15 15.66 -14.01
CA ALA A 239 -13.94 15.49 -15.45
C ALA A 239 -13.24 14.15 -15.76
N GLY A 240 -12.30 13.71 -14.94
CA GLY A 240 -11.62 12.42 -15.09
C GLY A 240 -12.57 11.23 -14.90
N ILE A 241 -13.47 11.30 -13.91
CA ILE A 241 -14.53 10.29 -13.71
C ILE A 241 -15.48 10.27 -14.92
N ALA A 242 -15.94 11.44 -15.38
CA ALA A 242 -16.80 11.54 -16.56
C ALA A 242 -16.10 10.99 -17.81
N GLY A 243 -14.81 11.31 -18.01
CA GLY A 243 -14.02 10.80 -19.13
C GLY A 243 -13.83 9.28 -19.08
N ALA A 244 -13.66 8.72 -17.88
CA ALA A 244 -13.59 7.27 -17.71
C ALA A 244 -14.90 6.55 -18.09
N VAL A 245 -16.06 7.19 -17.87
CA VAL A 245 -17.38 6.64 -18.25
C VAL A 245 -17.62 6.73 -19.76
N VAL A 246 -17.17 7.81 -20.41
CA VAL A 246 -17.39 8.06 -21.85
C VAL A 246 -16.56 7.10 -22.72
N GLY A 247 -15.44 6.59 -22.22
CA GLY A 247 -14.55 5.69 -22.97
C GLY A 247 -13.49 6.43 -23.79
N GLU A 248 -12.48 5.70 -24.24
CA GLU A 248 -11.33 6.24 -24.96
C GLU A 248 -11.69 6.48 -26.44
N ARG A 249 -11.23 7.58 -27.02
CA ARG A 249 -11.42 7.87 -28.45
C ARG A 249 -10.46 7.04 -29.31
N ASP A 250 -10.91 6.60 -30.49
CA ASP A 250 -10.04 6.00 -31.49
C ASP A 250 -8.97 7.00 -31.95
N ILE A 251 -7.71 6.63 -31.74
CA ILE A 251 -6.55 7.38 -32.23
C ILE A 251 -6.10 6.68 -33.51
N GLU A 252 -6.33 7.30 -34.67
CA GLU A 252 -5.78 6.82 -35.95
C GLU A 252 -4.26 6.70 -35.84
N HIS A 253 -3.75 5.47 -35.90
CA HIS A 253 -2.33 5.20 -36.03
C HIS A 253 -1.87 5.62 -37.43
N HIS A 254 -1.33 6.83 -37.55
CA HIS A 254 -0.47 7.13 -38.69
C HIS A 254 0.79 6.27 -38.56
N GLY A 255 0.89 5.24 -39.40
CA GLY A 255 2.10 4.46 -39.54
C GLY A 255 3.27 5.40 -39.77
N SER A 256 4.33 5.23 -38.99
CA SER A 256 5.58 5.93 -39.20
C SER A 256 6.14 5.52 -40.56
N GLU A 257 5.87 6.30 -41.60
CA GLU A 257 6.75 6.34 -42.76
C GLU A 257 8.11 6.82 -42.23
N THR A 258 9.01 5.84 -42.10
CA THR A 258 10.43 6.05 -41.93
C THR A 258 10.90 7.00 -43.02
N ASN A 259 11.21 8.24 -42.63
CA ASN A 259 12.01 9.16 -43.42
C ASN A 259 13.39 8.52 -43.62
N SER A 260 13.51 7.66 -44.64
CA SER A 260 14.78 7.33 -45.24
C SER A 260 15.29 8.62 -45.87
N ALA A 261 16.21 9.26 -45.17
CA ALA A 261 16.99 10.37 -45.68
C ALA A 261 17.50 10.01 -47.08
N GLU A 262 17.08 10.82 -48.04
CA GLU A 262 17.59 10.87 -49.40
C GLU A 262 19.08 11.23 -49.32
N GLY A 263 19.90 10.21 -49.13
CA GLY A 263 21.34 10.28 -49.23
C GLY A 263 21.71 10.55 -50.69
N ALA A 264 22.25 11.74 -50.93
CA ALA A 264 22.81 12.16 -52.20
C ALA A 264 23.63 11.03 -52.86
N ILE A 265 23.15 10.57 -54.01
CA ILE A 265 23.85 9.63 -54.88
C ILE A 265 25.00 10.41 -55.55
N GLY A 266 26.13 10.49 -54.86
CA GLY A 266 27.43 10.74 -55.47
C GLY A 266 27.83 9.49 -56.25
N VAL A 267 27.71 9.55 -57.57
CA VAL A 267 28.22 8.53 -58.49
C VAL A 267 29.74 8.42 -58.32
N ALA A 268 30.20 7.31 -57.73
CA ALA A 268 31.60 6.93 -57.75
C ALA A 268 31.85 6.04 -58.99
N PRO A 269 32.83 6.36 -59.86
CA PRO A 269 33.11 5.60 -61.07
C PRO A 269 33.91 4.35 -60.73
N GLY A 270 33.38 3.15 -61.01
CA GLY A 270 34.19 1.93 -61.06
C GLY A 270 33.66 0.63 -60.46
N ALA A 271 32.38 0.50 -60.10
CA ALA A 271 31.85 -0.80 -59.64
C ALA A 271 31.19 -1.58 -60.81
N PRO A 272 31.45 -2.90 -60.94
CA PRO A 272 31.12 -3.68 -62.14
C PRO A 272 29.61 -3.89 -62.31
N VAL A 273 29.13 -3.67 -63.54
CA VAL A 273 27.77 -3.95 -63.98
C VAL A 273 27.56 -5.47 -64.00
N VAL A 274 26.77 -5.99 -63.07
CA VAL A 274 26.27 -7.36 -63.14
C VAL A 274 25.04 -7.37 -64.06
N ILE A 275 25.27 -7.73 -65.32
CA ILE A 275 24.20 -8.03 -66.27
C ILE A 275 23.68 -9.42 -65.94
N GLN A 276 22.53 -9.50 -65.26
CA GLN A 276 21.79 -10.75 -65.16
C GLN A 276 20.99 -10.92 -66.47
N GLY A 277 21.63 -11.59 -67.43
CA GLY A 277 21.05 -11.90 -68.73
C GLY A 277 20.12 -13.12 -68.69
N GLY A 278 19.06 -13.03 -69.51
CA GLY A 278 18.42 -14.12 -70.26
C GLY A 278 17.68 -15.21 -69.46
N THR A 279 16.52 -15.70 -69.87
CA THR A 279 15.76 -15.53 -71.13
C THR A 279 14.33 -16.04 -70.92
N PRO A 280 13.38 -15.64 -71.79
CA PRO A 280 11.97 -15.95 -71.70
C PRO A 280 11.59 -17.22 -72.47
N ALA A 281 10.58 -17.93 -71.96
CA ALA A 281 9.48 -18.62 -72.66
C ALA A 281 8.67 -19.43 -71.64
#